data_AF-A0A392PAZ3-F1
#
_entry.id   AF-A0A392PAZ3-F1
#
_cell.length_a   1.000
_cell.length_b   1.000
_cell.length_c   1.000
_cell.angle_alpha   90.00
_cell.angle_beta   90.00
_cell.angle_gamma   90.00
#
_symmetry.space_group_name_H-M   'P 1'
#
loop_
_entity.id
_entity.type
_entity.pdbx_description
1 polymer ?
#
loop_
_entity_poly.entity_id
_entity_poly.type
_entity_poly.pdbx_seq_one_letter_code
_entity_poly.pdbx_strand_id
1 'polypeptide(L)'
;MIDEPYKSVHLAALRIAKDSYCILSYDSNLRLALWPSDEAAWDGIMSIWELADVIKISEEEITFLTGGDDPYDDDDDVVLNKLFHPHIKLLIVTEGSEGCRYYTKV
;
A
#
# COMPACT_ATOMS: atom_id res chain seq x y z
N MET A 1 -10.79 8.99 -5.94
CA MET A 1 -11.07 9.17 -7.38
C MET A 1 -10.13 8.26 -8.12
N ILE A 2 -10.66 7.15 -8.60
CA ILE A 2 -9.92 6.03 -9.22
C ILE A 2 -10.11 6.00 -10.74
N ASP A 3 -11.03 6.83 -11.24
CA ASP A 3 -11.36 6.97 -12.65
C ASP A 3 -10.56 8.10 -13.33
N GLU A 4 -10.49 8.04 -14.65
CA GLU A 4 -9.94 9.12 -15.46
C GLU A 4 -10.86 10.35 -15.49
N PRO A 5 -10.30 11.58 -15.58
CA PRO A 5 -8.87 11.90 -15.73
C PRO A 5 -8.10 11.96 -14.40
N TYR A 6 -8.76 11.71 -13.27
CA TYR A 6 -8.19 11.98 -11.95
C TYR A 6 -7.04 11.04 -11.60
N LYS A 7 -7.13 9.77 -12.03
CA LYS A 7 -6.06 8.79 -11.83
C LYS A 7 -4.75 9.25 -12.48
N SER A 8 -4.77 9.61 -13.77
CA SER A 8 -3.58 10.08 -14.48
C SER A 8 -3.02 11.38 -13.90
N VAL A 9 -3.89 12.32 -13.50
CA VAL A 9 -3.47 13.56 -12.83
C VAL A 9 -2.78 13.28 -11.49
N HIS A 10 -3.32 12.36 -10.68
CA HIS A 10 -2.74 11.98 -9.40
C HIS A 10 -1.35 11.35 -9.60
N LEU A 11 -1.21 10.40 -10.52
CA LEU A 11 0.06 9.76 -10.83
C LEU A 11 1.12 10.76 -11.32
N ALA A 12 0.72 11.74 -12.14
CA ALA A 12 1.61 12.81 -12.57
C ALA A 12 2.09 13.69 -11.40
N ALA A 13 1.18 14.05 -10.49
CA ALA A 13 1.52 14.81 -9.29
C ALA A 13 2.48 14.05 -8.36
N LEU A 14 2.26 12.74 -8.16
CA LEU A 14 3.16 11.89 -7.38
C LEU A 14 4.55 11.82 -7.99
N ARG A 15 4.65 11.70 -9.33
CA ARG A 15 5.95 11.70 -10.02
C ARG A 15 6.70 13.01 -9.79
N ILE A 16 6.04 14.16 -9.98
CA ILE A 16 6.65 15.48 -9.76
C ILE A 16 7.15 15.63 -8.32
N ALA A 17 6.36 15.19 -7.34
CA ALA A 17 6.75 15.24 -5.93
C ALA A 17 7.94 14.33 -5.64
N LYS A 18 7.97 13.11 -6.21
CA LYS A 18 9.10 12.18 -6.09
C LYS A 18 10.39 12.76 -6.70
N ASP A 19 10.29 13.35 -7.89
CA ASP A 19 11.41 14.01 -8.58
C ASP A 19 11.90 15.27 -7.83
N SER A 20 11.03 15.86 -7.01
CA SER A 20 11.34 16.98 -6.11
C SER A 20 11.85 16.53 -4.73
N TYR A 21 12.15 15.24 -4.56
CA TYR A 21 12.64 14.63 -3.32
C TYR A 21 11.67 14.75 -2.13
N CYS A 22 10.38 14.91 -2.38
CA CYS A 22 9.36 14.86 -1.33
C CYS A 22 9.21 13.43 -0.79
N ILE A 23 8.80 13.32 0.48
CA ILE A 23 8.36 12.04 1.06
C ILE A 23 6.92 11.79 0.62
N LEU A 24 6.66 10.62 0.06
CA LEU A 24 5.32 10.21 -0.34
C LEU A 24 4.75 9.20 0.66
N SER A 25 3.69 9.61 1.36
CA SER A 25 2.92 8.72 2.23
C SER A 25 1.66 8.23 1.51
N TYR A 26 1.36 6.94 1.61
CA TYR A 26 0.20 6.32 1.01
C TYR A 26 -0.59 5.48 2.03
N ASP A 27 -1.90 5.67 2.03
CA ASP A 27 -2.90 4.88 2.78
C ASP A 27 -3.82 4.28 1.71
N SER A 28 -3.82 2.95 1.56
CA SER A 28 -4.61 2.28 0.51
C SER A 28 -6.10 2.48 0.71
N ASN A 29 -6.55 2.59 1.97
CA ASN A 29 -7.92 2.79 2.41
C ASN A 29 -8.94 2.06 1.53
N LEU A 30 -8.75 0.75 1.37
CA LEU A 30 -9.47 -0.07 0.41
C LEU A 30 -10.99 -0.02 0.67
N ARG A 31 -11.73 0.22 -0.41
CA ARG A 31 -13.20 0.19 -0.45
C ARG A 31 -13.63 -0.55 -1.72
N LEU A 32 -13.68 -1.87 -1.67
CA LEU A 32 -13.96 -2.73 -2.84
C LEU A 32 -15.21 -2.32 -3.62
N ALA A 33 -16.26 -1.84 -2.93
CA ALA A 33 -17.50 -1.37 -3.56
C ALA A 33 -17.31 -0.18 -4.53
N LEU A 34 -16.18 0.52 -4.49
CA LEU A 34 -15.87 1.60 -5.43
C LEU A 34 -15.20 1.09 -6.71
N TRP A 35 -14.67 -0.13 -6.70
CA TRP A 35 -13.88 -0.66 -7.81
C TRP A 35 -14.72 -1.54 -8.75
N PRO A 36 -14.38 -1.60 -10.05
CA PRO A 36 -15.07 -2.48 -11.00
C PRO A 36 -14.89 -3.97 -10.69
N SER A 37 -13.76 -4.34 -10.09
CA SER A 37 -13.45 -5.69 -9.62
C SER A 37 -12.33 -5.64 -8.58
N ASP A 38 -12.12 -6.75 -7.89
CA ASP A 38 -11.04 -6.94 -6.93
C ASP A 38 -9.67 -6.79 -7.62
N GLU A 39 -9.51 -7.34 -8.83
CA GLU A 39 -8.29 -7.19 -9.63
C GLU A 39 -8.00 -5.73 -9.98
N ALA A 40 -9.04 -4.97 -10.36
CA ALA A 40 -8.89 -3.54 -10.64
C ALA A 40 -8.46 -2.75 -9.40
N ALA A 41 -8.94 -3.12 -8.22
CA ALA A 41 -8.53 -2.53 -6.95
C ALA A 41 -7.07 -2.84 -6.63
N TRP A 42 -6.67 -4.11 -6.79
CA TRP A 42 -5.31 -4.57 -6.58
C TRP A 42 -4.33 -3.83 -7.51
N ASP A 43 -4.60 -3.82 -8.83
CA ASP A 43 -3.79 -3.12 -9.83
C ASP A 43 -3.68 -1.62 -9.51
N GLY A 44 -4.78 -1.01 -9.06
CA GLY A 44 -4.84 0.38 -8.66
C GLY A 44 -3.91 0.68 -7.47
N ILE A 45 -4.01 -0.11 -6.40
CA ILE A 45 -3.18 0.03 -5.19
C ILE A 45 -1.70 -0.19 -5.54
N MET A 46 -1.39 -1.27 -6.25
CA MET A 46 -0.01 -1.62 -6.59
C MET A 46 0.66 -0.61 -7.54
N SER A 47 -0.12 0.09 -8.36
CA SER A 47 0.42 1.18 -9.21
C SER A 47 0.99 2.36 -8.41
N ILE A 48 0.49 2.60 -7.20
CA ILE A 48 0.97 3.67 -6.29
C ILE A 48 2.00 3.12 -5.32
N TRP A 49 1.89 1.84 -4.96
CA TRP A 49 2.74 1.16 -3.98
C TRP A 49 4.23 1.42 -4.21
N GLU A 50 4.72 1.17 -5.43
CA GLU A 50 6.13 1.36 -5.83
C GLU A 50 6.60 2.83 -5.79
N LEU A 51 5.67 3.77 -5.77
CA LEU A 51 5.99 5.20 -5.69
C LEU A 51 6.18 5.66 -4.25
N ALA A 52 5.51 5.04 -3.29
CA ALA A 52 5.45 5.48 -1.90
C ALA A 52 6.75 5.22 -1.12
N ASP A 53 7.03 6.11 -0.18
CA ASP A 53 8.10 5.97 0.82
C ASP A 53 7.55 5.47 2.16
N VAL A 54 6.34 5.89 2.51
CA VAL A 54 5.65 5.51 3.74
C VAL A 54 4.31 4.89 3.35
N ILE A 55 4.04 3.68 3.81
CA ILE A 55 2.80 2.99 3.51
C ILE A 55 2.08 2.65 4.81
N LYS A 56 0.77 2.84 4.84
CA LYS A 56 -0.11 2.41 5.93
C LYS A 56 -1.19 1.49 5.37
N ILE A 57 -1.33 0.33 5.98
CA ILE A 57 -2.35 -0.67 5.66
C ILE A 57 -2.95 -1.29 6.92
N SER A 58 -4.09 -1.96 6.79
CA SER A 58 -4.66 -2.84 7.81
C SER A 58 -4.36 -4.31 7.57
N GLU A 59 -4.71 -5.15 8.54
CA GLU A 59 -4.62 -6.61 8.43
C GLU A 59 -5.48 -7.16 7.28
N GLU A 60 -6.69 -6.63 7.12
CA GLU A 60 -7.60 -7.05 6.04
C GLU A 60 -7.03 -6.69 4.66
N GLU A 61 -6.32 -5.57 4.56
CA GLU A 61 -5.64 -5.16 3.34
C GLU A 61 -4.42 -6.05 3.04
N ILE A 62 -3.70 -6.55 4.05
CA ILE A 62 -2.64 -7.55 3.84
C ILE A 62 -3.25 -8.79 3.21
N THR A 63 -4.27 -9.39 3.83
CA THR A 63 -4.92 -10.60 3.30
C THR A 63 -5.44 -10.39 1.88
N PHE A 64 -6.01 -9.21 1.58
CA PHE A 64 -6.44 -8.88 0.24
C PHE A 64 -5.26 -8.79 -0.76
N LEU A 65 -4.22 -8.03 -0.44
CA LEU A 65 -3.10 -7.75 -1.34
C LEU A 65 -2.23 -8.98 -1.60
N THR A 66 -2.20 -9.92 -0.68
CA THR A 66 -1.38 -11.14 -0.77
C THR A 66 -2.14 -12.34 -1.32
N GLY A 67 -3.44 -12.19 -1.59
CA GLY A 67 -4.27 -13.27 -2.14
C GLY A 67 -4.75 -14.29 -1.12
N GLY A 68 -4.88 -13.89 0.15
CA GLY A 68 -5.47 -14.69 1.21
C GLY A 68 -4.49 -15.17 2.29
N ASP A 69 -3.26 -14.67 2.31
CA ASP A 69 -2.31 -15.06 3.37
C ASP A 69 -2.75 -14.54 4.75
N ASP A 70 -2.28 -15.24 5.78
CA ASP A 70 -2.42 -14.83 7.17
C ASP A 70 -1.52 -13.59 7.44
N PRO A 71 -2.09 -12.47 7.89
CA PRO A 71 -1.32 -11.26 8.19
C PRO A 71 -0.37 -11.41 9.39
N TYR A 72 -0.45 -12.52 10.14
CA TYR A 72 0.39 -12.85 11.29
C TYR A 72 1.32 -14.04 11.05
N ASP A 73 1.50 -14.48 9.80
CA ASP A 73 2.43 -15.57 9.50
C ASP A 73 3.88 -15.12 9.76
N ASP A 74 4.37 -15.45 10.95
CA ASP A 74 5.72 -15.16 11.43
C ASP A 74 6.79 -16.05 10.77
N ASP A 75 6.41 -17.21 10.21
CA ASP A 75 7.36 -18.14 9.60
C ASP A 75 7.81 -17.66 8.21
N ASP A 76 6.93 -16.96 7.47
CA ASP A 76 7.21 -16.42 6.13
C ASP A 76 7.18 -14.88 6.06
N ASP A 77 7.10 -14.19 7.20
CA ASP A 77 6.98 -12.72 7.36
C ASP A 77 6.38 -12.04 6.10
N VAL A 78 5.11 -12.37 5.85
CA VAL A 78 4.41 -12.09 4.59
C VAL A 78 4.53 -10.61 4.21
N VAL A 79 4.50 -9.72 5.19
CA VAL A 79 4.63 -8.28 4.98
C VAL A 79 6.01 -7.94 4.41
N LEU A 80 7.09 -8.45 4.99
CA LEU A 80 8.44 -8.21 4.49
C LEU A 80 8.68 -8.87 3.12
N ASN A 81 8.17 -10.09 2.92
CA ASN A 81 8.49 -10.86 1.73
C ASN A 81 7.65 -10.49 0.50
N LYS A 82 6.40 -10.03 0.69
CA LYS A 82 5.46 -9.78 -0.42
C LYS A 82 5.10 -8.31 -0.60
N LEU A 83 5.12 -7.51 0.47
CA LEU A 83 4.61 -6.14 0.46
C LEU A 83 5.72 -5.09 0.66
N PHE A 84 6.84 -5.47 1.26
CA PHE A 84 7.95 -4.56 1.47
C PHE A 84 8.87 -4.52 0.25
N HIS A 85 9.19 -3.32 -0.25
CA HIS A 85 10.13 -3.13 -1.35
C HIS A 85 11.25 -2.15 -0.98
N PRO A 86 12.40 -2.18 -1.67
CA PRO A 86 13.57 -1.37 -1.31
C PRO A 86 13.38 0.15 -1.38
N HIS A 87 12.22 0.69 -1.74
CA HIS A 87 12.00 2.14 -1.68
C HIS A 87 11.17 2.57 -0.47
N ILE A 88 10.53 1.62 0.21
CA ILE A 88 9.84 1.89 1.46
C ILE A 88 10.85 2.24 2.55
N LYS A 89 10.58 3.35 3.22
CA LYS A 89 11.24 3.81 4.44
C LYS A 89 10.48 3.31 5.67
N LEU A 90 9.15 3.26 5.61
CA LEU A 90 8.29 2.83 6.70
C LEU A 90 7.00 2.19 6.18
N LEU A 91 6.71 0.95 6.56
CA LEU A 91 5.41 0.30 6.36
C LEU A 91 4.76 0.10 7.73
N ILE A 92 3.52 0.58 7.89
CA ILE A 92 2.73 0.49 9.12
C ILE A 92 1.53 -0.42 8.86
N VAL A 93 1.36 -1.40 9.73
CA VAL A 93 0.18 -2.28 9.76
C VAL A 93 -0.64 -1.91 10.99
N THR A 94 -1.86 -1.42 10.81
CA THR A 94 -2.77 -1.09 11.91
C THR A 94 -3.62 -2.29 12.33
N GLU A 95 -3.76 -2.51 13.63
CA GLU A 95 -4.39 -3.70 14.25
C GLU A 95 -5.55 -3.31 15.17
N GLY A 96 -6.38 -2.35 14.75
CA GLY A 96 -7.52 -1.88 15.53
C GLY A 96 -7.14 -1.36 16.92
N SER A 97 -7.67 -1.98 17.98
CA SER A 97 -7.40 -1.61 19.38
C SER A 97 -6.01 -2.02 19.87
N GLU A 98 -5.37 -2.98 19.21
CA GLU A 98 -4.07 -3.53 19.63
C GLU A 98 -2.91 -2.63 19.20
N GLY A 99 -3.19 -1.62 18.36
CA GLY A 99 -2.23 -0.60 17.96
C GLY A 99 -1.72 -0.84 16.54
N CYS A 100 -0.41 -1.00 16.39
CA CYS A 100 0.21 -1.21 15.09
C CYS A 100 1.57 -1.89 15.17
N ARG A 101 1.93 -2.61 14.11
CA ARG A 101 3.29 -3.06 13.80
C ARG A 101 3.90 -2.16 12.74
N TYR A 102 5.23 -2.04 12.74
CA TYR A 102 5.94 -1.27 11.74
C TYR A 102 7.20 -1.97 11.25
N TYR A 103 7.50 -1.74 9.97
CA TYR A 103 8.63 -2.30 9.26
C TYR A 103 9.42 -1.16 8.63
N THR A 104 10.73 -1.17 8.83
CA THR A 104 11.65 -0.16 8.30
C THR A 104 12.85 -0.87 7.68
N LYS A 105 13.55 -0.17 6.79
CA LYS A 105 14.92 -0.54 6.50
C LYS A 105 15.79 -0.42 7.75
N VAL A 106 16.68 -1.39 7.93
CA VAL A 106 17.78 -1.36 8.91
C VAL A 106 18.96 -0.61 8.31
#